data_AF-A0A519Z9Y6-F1
#
_entry.id   AF-A0A519Z9Y6-F1
#
_cell.length_a   1.000
_cell.length_b   1.000
_cell.length_c   1.000
_cell.angle_alpha   90.00
_cell.angle_beta   90.00
_cell.angle_gamma   90.00
#
_symmetry.space_group_name_H-M   'P 1'
#
loop_
_entity.id
_entity.type
_entity.pdbx_description
1 polymer ?
#
loop_
_entity_poly.entity_id
_entity_poly.type
_entity_poly.pdbx_seq_one_letter_code
_entity_poly.pdbx_strand_id
1 'polypeptide(L)' 'MNPSVIREILKVTERPGIISFAGGLPSPTTFPVEAMREACDRVLREDGRAALQYAASEGYGPLREWVAA' A
#
# COMPACT_ATOMS: atom_id res chain seq x y z
N MET A 1 -5.79 -25.87 -3.35
CA MET A 1 -5.33 -24.66 -2.64
C MET A 1 -6.49 -24.18 -1.77
N ASN A 2 -6.31 -24.08 -0.45
CA ASN A 2 -7.40 -23.69 0.45
C ASN A 2 -7.46 -22.17 0.60
N PRO A 3 -8.66 -21.56 0.61
CA PRO A 3 -8.80 -20.13 0.80
C PRO A 3 -8.36 -19.72 2.20
N SER A 4 -7.71 -18.56 2.31
CA SER A 4 -7.38 -17.97 3.61
C SER A 4 -8.67 -17.54 4.30
N VAL A 5 -8.95 -18.14 5.47
CA VAL A 5 -10.13 -17.80 6.28
C VAL A 5 -10.16 -16.31 6.65
N ILE A 6 -9.00 -15.70 6.86
CA ILE A 6 -8.89 -14.25 7.13
C ILE A 6 -9.39 -13.42 5.94
N ARG A 7 -9.08 -13.83 4.70
CA ARG A 7 -9.57 -13.15 3.50
C ARG A 7 -11.10 -13.27 3.35
N GLU A 8 -11.69 -14.38 3.75
CA GLU A 8 -13.15 -14.57 3.70
C GLU A 8 -13.86 -13.70 4.76
N ILE A 9 -13.28 -13.58 5.96
CA ILE A 9 -13.82 -12.72 7.02
C ILE A 9 -13.79 -11.24 6.59
N LEU A 10 -12.71 -10.79 5.94
CA LEU A 10 -12.58 -9.40 5.48
C LEU A 10 -13.77 -8.93 4.62
N LYS A 11 -14.26 -9.78 3.71
CA LYS A 11 -15.45 -9.49 2.88
C LYS A 11 -16.71 -9.18 3.68
N VAL A 12 -16.83 -9.76 4.88
CA VAL A 12 -17.97 -9.52 5.78
C VAL A 12 -17.75 -8.25 6.59
N THR A 13 -16.52 -7.97 7.00
CA THR A 13 -16.19 -6.81 7.85
C THR A 13 -16.38 -5.47 7.16
N GLU A 14 -16.35 -5.42 5.83
CA GLU A 14 -16.59 -4.22 5.03
C GLU A 14 -18.09 -3.87 4.88
N ARG A 15 -18.99 -4.75 5.33
CA ARG A 15 -20.43 -4.52 5.21
C ARG A 15 -20.89 -3.43 6.19
N PRO A 16 -21.70 -2.45 5.74
CA PRO A 16 -22.26 -1.44 6.62
C PRO A 16 -22.98 -2.07 7.82
N GLY A 17 -22.77 -1.49 9.01
CA GLY A 17 -23.39 -1.94 10.26
C GLY A 17 -22.64 -3.06 11.01
N ILE A 18 -21.55 -3.59 10.45
CA ILE A 18 -20.68 -4.54 11.16
C ILE A 18 -19.66 -3.79 12.02
N ILE A 19 -19.59 -4.15 13.31
CA ILE A 19 -18.49 -3.77 14.20
C ILE A 19 -17.48 -4.91 14.18
N SER A 20 -16.35 -4.70 13.49
CA SER A 20 -15.32 -5.72 13.29
C SER A 20 -14.16 -5.56 14.27
N PHE A 21 -13.90 -6.60 15.05
CA PHE A 21 -12.64 -6.80 15.79
C PHE A 21 -11.74 -7.86 15.14
N ALA A 22 -12.07 -8.30 13.92
CA ALA A 22 -11.43 -9.46 13.30
C ALA A 22 -10.16 -9.10 12.53
N GLY A 23 -10.27 -8.17 11.58
CA GLY A 23 -9.15 -7.81 10.69
C GLY A 23 -8.11 -6.96 11.41
N GLY A 24 -6.82 -7.28 11.19
CA GLY A 24 -5.69 -6.43 11.60
C GLY A 24 -5.49 -5.23 10.67
N LEU A 25 -6.58 -4.51 10.34
CA LEU A 25 -6.58 -3.39 9.42
C LEU A 25 -6.15 -2.10 10.15
N PRO A 26 -5.19 -1.33 9.60
CA PRO A 26 -4.91 0.00 10.12
C PRO A 26 -6.14 0.92 10.02
N SER A 27 -6.23 1.91 10.90
CA SER A 27 -7.32 2.89 10.85
C SER A 27 -7.21 3.74 9.57
N PRO A 28 -8.27 3.88 8.75
CA PRO A 28 -8.25 4.72 7.56
C PRO A 28 -7.91 6.19 7.84
N THR A 29 -8.25 6.67 9.03
CA THR A 29 -7.96 8.05 9.46
C THR A 29 -6.47 8.31 9.72
N THR A 30 -5.66 7.25 9.83
CA THR A 30 -4.22 7.36 10.05
C THR A 30 -3.42 7.37 8.75
N PHE A 31 -4.07 7.15 7.60
CA PHE A 31 -3.37 7.16 6.33
C PHE A 31 -2.97 8.58 5.93
N PRO A 32 -1.69 8.83 5.58
CA PRO A 32 -1.19 10.16 5.26
C PRO A 32 -1.52 10.54 3.80
N VAL A 33 -2.82 10.73 3.51
CA VAL A 33 -3.34 10.90 2.14
C VAL A 33 -2.67 12.06 1.39
N GLU A 34 -2.54 13.22 2.04
CA GLU A 34 -1.93 14.40 1.40
C GLU A 34 -0.44 14.22 1.16
N ALA A 35 0.31 13.66 2.11
CA ALA A 35 1.73 13.38 1.92
C ALA A 35 1.97 12.38 0.78
N MET A 36 1.10 11.37 0.63
CA MET A 36 1.18 10.44 -0.51
C MET A 36 0.88 11.13 -1.83
N ARG A 37 -0.08 12.06 -1.87
CA ARG A 37 -0.38 12.84 -3.08
C ARG A 37 0.82 13.67 -3.51
N GLU A 38 1.44 14.40 -2.58
CA GLU A 38 2.62 15.22 -2.85
C GLU A 38 3.81 14.37 -3.31
N ALA A 39 4.06 13.24 -2.66
CA ALA A 39 5.15 12.34 -3.02
C ALA A 39 4.97 11.77 -4.43
N CYS A 40 3.76 11.32 -4.78
CA CYS A 40 3.45 10.80 -6.11
C CYS A 40 3.60 11.87 -7.20
N ASP A 41 3.07 13.07 -6.98
CA ASP A 41 3.17 14.19 -7.93
C ASP A 41 4.64 14.59 -8.16
N ARG A 42 5.46 14.64 -7.11
CA ARG A 42 6.90 14.90 -7.23
C ARG A 42 7.60 13.85 -8.10
N VAL A 43 7.39 12.56 -7.83
CA VAL A 43 8.00 11.47 -8.61
C VAL A 43 7.59 11.54 -10.09
N LEU A 44 6.32 11.79 -10.36
CA LEU A 44 5.83 11.86 -11.74
C LEU A 44 6.37 13.08 -12.51
N ARG A 45 6.63 14.19 -11.82
CA ARG A 45 7.24 15.39 -12.43
C ARG A 45 8.73 15.24 -12.68
N GLU A 46 9.46 14.69 -11.71
CA GLU A 46 10.93 14.67 -11.73
C GLU A 46 11.47 13.46 -12.49
N ASP A 47 10.84 12.28 -12.35
CA ASP A 47 11.32 11.03 -12.92
C ASP A 47 10.18 10.12 -13.43
N GLY A 48 9.12 10.73 -13.96
CA GLY A 48 7.91 9.98 -14.36
C GLY A 48 8.15 8.91 -15.43
N ARG A 49 9.13 9.11 -16.32
CA ARG A 49 9.43 8.10 -17.36
C ARG A 49 10.06 6.85 -16.77
N ALA A 50 11.01 6.97 -15.84
CA ALA A 50 11.59 5.80 -15.19
C ALA A 50 10.58 5.14 -14.25
N ALA A 51 9.79 5.94 -13.52
CA ALA A 51 8.75 5.45 -12.61
C ALA A 51 7.65 4.62 -13.31
N LEU A 52 7.39 4.89 -14.59
CA LEU A 52 6.39 4.18 -15.40
C LEU A 52 6.97 3.09 -16.31
N GLN A 53 8.29 2.89 -16.31
CA GLN A 53 8.96 1.90 -17.15
C GLN A 53 9.23 0.60 -16.37
N TYR A 54 9.43 -0.49 -17.11
CA TYR A 54 10.00 -1.72 -16.55
C TYR A 54 11.29 -1.45 -15.77
N ALA A 55 11.45 -2.14 -14.64
CA ALA A 55 12.59 -2.05 -13.76
C ALA A 55 13.09 -3.45 -13.37
N ALA A 56 14.27 -3.50 -12.75
CA ALA A 56 14.87 -4.73 -12.26
C ALA A 56 14.02 -5.37 -11.15
N SER A 57 13.99 -6.71 -11.11
CA SER A 57 13.18 -7.49 -10.17
C SER A 57 13.55 -7.25 -8.70
N GLU A 58 14.79 -6.84 -8.44
CA GLU A 58 15.29 -6.55 -7.10
C GLU A 58 14.64 -5.30 -6.47
N GLY A 59 14.05 -4.41 -7.29
CA GLY A 59 13.35 -3.20 -6.84
C GLY A 59 14.19 -1.92 -6.86
N TYR A 60 13.57 -0.81 -6.44
CA TYR A 60 14.17 0.54 -6.47
C TYR A 60 15.37 0.67 -5.52
N GLY A 61 16.55 0.97 -6.09
CA GLY A 61 17.83 1.01 -5.37
C GLY A 61 17.81 1.86 -4.09
N PRO A 62 17.43 3.15 -4.16
CA PRO A 62 17.39 4.02 -2.98
C PRO A 62 16.45 3.52 -1.87
N LEU A 63 15.36 2.82 -2.20
CA LEU A 63 14.50 2.21 -1.18
C LEU A 63 15.19 1.01 -0.50
N ARG A 64 15.91 0.19 -1.26
CA ARG A 64 16.66 -0.94 -0.70
C ARG A 64 17.77 -0.47 0.24
N GLU A 65 18.49 0.59 -0.13
CA GLU A 65 19.51 1.21 0.71
C GLU A 65 18.90 1.78 2.00
N TRP A 66 17.76 2.46 1.89
CA TRP A 66 17.05 3.00 3.05
C TRP A 66 16.59 1.91 4.03
N VAL A 67 16.10 0.77 3.54
CA VAL A 67 15.70 -0.38 4.40
C VAL A 67 16.90 -1.07 5.05
N ALA A 68 18.05 -1.06 4.40
CA ALA A 68 19.26 -1.70 4.91
C ALA A 68 20.02 -0.87 5.97
N ALA A 69 19.72 0.43 6.06
CA ALA A 69 20.29 1.36 7.04
C ALA A 69 19.69 1.18 8.44
#